data_AF-A0A5N5U1V9-F1
#
_entry.id   AF-A0A5N5U1V9-F1
#
_cell.length_a   1.000
_cell.length_b   1.000
_cell.length_c   1.000
_cell.angle_alpha   90.00
_cell.angle_beta   90.00
_cell.angle_gamma   90.00
#
_symmetry.space_group_name_H-M   'P 1'
#
loop_
_entity.id
_entity.type
_entity.pdbx_description
1 polymer ?
#
loop_
_entity_poly.entity_id
_entity_poly.type
_entity_poly.pdbx_seq_one_letter_code
_entity_poly.pdbx_strand_id
1 'polypeptide(L)'
;MSAEKTGDAAGRYTDICGASNRNDEPCSLPAGWGTPGSGGSRCKFHGGASTGPSDTEHLAENDFAEGNAGGGAPEGNTNAEIHGGFGDWEKAYDRLDEETRAFVDAMISDMRETAKEHAPDVPEERRERLLKEKATLSVMWNRTAADMLGTPEDPVDGARGIVIREEREHNGDTYTVEKANPAWEAGHSLTVRKRKIAEELGLWPGFQE
;
A
#
# COMPACT_ATOMS: atom_id res chain seq x y z
N MET A 1 5.81 -26.14 52.38
CA MET A 1 5.57 -27.07 51.27
C MET A 1 5.76 -26.27 49.99
N SER A 2 6.98 -26.30 49.47
CA SER A 2 7.40 -25.54 48.30
C SER A 2 6.70 -26.08 47.06
N ALA A 3 6.15 -25.18 46.24
CA ALA A 3 5.70 -25.53 44.89
C ALA A 3 6.91 -25.99 44.10
N GLU A 4 6.96 -27.30 43.81
CA GLU A 4 7.91 -27.89 42.90
C GLU A 4 7.74 -27.21 41.54
N LYS A 5 8.72 -26.37 41.19
CA LYS A 5 8.89 -25.87 39.83
C LYS A 5 9.15 -27.10 38.97
N THR A 6 8.16 -27.49 38.18
CA THR A 6 8.30 -28.49 37.14
C THR A 6 9.48 -28.10 36.25
N GLY A 7 10.56 -28.86 36.39
CA GLY A 7 11.75 -28.73 35.58
C GLY A 7 11.43 -29.12 34.15
N ASP A 8 11.57 -28.16 33.23
CA ASP A 8 11.79 -28.46 31.80
C ASP A 8 12.32 -27.25 31.02
N ALA A 9 13.16 -26.42 31.65
CA ALA A 9 13.79 -25.25 31.02
C ALA A 9 15.31 -25.41 30.79
N ALA A 10 15.84 -26.62 30.92
CA ALA A 10 17.29 -26.86 30.91
C ALA A 10 17.83 -27.54 29.63
N GLY A 11 17.06 -27.61 28.54
CA GLY A 11 17.54 -28.32 27.33
C GLY A 11 16.81 -28.09 26.01
N ARG A 12 15.98 -27.04 25.86
CA ARG A 12 15.18 -26.81 24.64
C ARG A 12 15.79 -25.82 23.63
N TYR A 13 16.87 -25.13 23.99
CA TYR A 13 17.49 -24.11 23.15
C TYR A 13 18.95 -24.49 22.91
N THR A 14 19.33 -24.73 21.66
CA THR A 14 20.74 -24.69 21.27
C THR A 14 21.24 -23.25 21.30
N ASP A 15 22.56 -23.09 21.33
CA ASP A 15 23.16 -21.86 21.85
C ASP A 15 22.84 -20.61 21.03
N ILE A 16 22.61 -20.70 19.71
CA ILE A 16 22.40 -19.52 18.84
C ILE A 16 21.57 -19.86 17.58
N CYS A 17 20.72 -18.93 17.11
CA CYS A 17 19.85 -19.01 15.91
C CYS A 17 20.61 -19.32 14.59
N GLY A 18 21.90 -19.04 14.52
CA GLY A 18 22.78 -19.30 13.38
C GLY A 18 22.44 -18.55 12.08
N ALA A 19 21.57 -17.54 12.12
CA ALA A 19 21.23 -16.69 10.96
C ALA A 19 22.10 -15.44 10.97
N SER A 20 22.13 -14.67 9.88
CA SER A 20 22.77 -13.34 9.86
C SER A 20 21.73 -12.23 9.83
N ASN A 21 22.04 -11.09 10.43
CA ASN A 21 21.22 -9.88 10.34
C ASN A 21 21.44 -9.16 8.99
N ARG A 22 20.76 -8.03 8.76
CA ARG A 22 20.89 -7.22 7.53
C ARG A 22 22.29 -6.62 7.26
N ASN A 23 23.19 -6.68 8.25
CA ASN A 23 24.57 -6.23 8.17
C ASN A 23 25.54 -7.43 8.05
N ASP A 24 25.03 -8.63 7.73
CA ASP A 24 25.75 -9.90 7.66
C ASP A 24 26.36 -10.40 8.97
N GLU A 25 25.99 -9.80 10.12
CA GLU A 25 26.51 -10.22 11.42
C GLU A 25 25.70 -11.41 11.98
N PRO A 26 26.34 -12.38 12.64
CA PRO A 26 25.65 -13.52 13.25
C PRO A 26 24.58 -13.09 14.27
N CYS A 27 23.38 -13.61 14.11
CA CYS A 27 22.25 -13.41 15.03
C CYS A 27 22.61 -13.94 16.41
N SER A 28 22.50 -13.12 17.44
CA SER A 28 22.87 -13.45 18.82
C SER A 28 21.74 -14.07 19.65
N LEU A 29 20.55 -14.27 19.06
CA LEU A 29 19.38 -14.80 19.77
C LEU A 29 19.43 -16.33 19.84
N PRO A 30 18.89 -16.95 20.91
CA PRO A 30 18.77 -18.40 20.98
C PRO A 30 17.90 -18.95 19.85
N ALA A 31 18.21 -20.17 19.39
CA ALA A 31 17.31 -20.91 18.51
C ALA A 31 15.95 -21.09 19.22
N GLY A 32 14.82 -21.01 18.50
CA GLY A 32 13.48 -21.13 19.09
C GLY A 32 13.04 -19.96 20.00
N TRP A 33 13.86 -18.91 20.14
CA TRP A 33 13.48 -17.74 20.92
C TRP A 33 12.27 -17.04 20.30
N GLY A 34 11.24 -16.82 21.12
CA GLY A 34 9.97 -16.23 20.69
C GLY A 34 8.98 -17.19 20.03
N THR A 35 9.29 -18.49 19.96
CA THR A 35 8.42 -19.53 19.41
C THR A 35 8.29 -20.73 20.38
N PRO A 36 7.63 -20.54 21.54
CA PRO A 36 7.56 -21.59 22.57
C PRO A 36 6.85 -22.83 22.03
N GLY A 37 7.51 -24.00 22.14
CA GLY A 37 6.95 -25.29 21.74
C GLY A 37 7.32 -25.77 20.34
N SER A 38 7.99 -24.95 19.51
CA SER A 38 8.28 -25.32 18.13
C SER A 38 9.64 -26.01 17.89
N GLY A 39 10.49 -26.12 18.92
CA GLY A 39 11.79 -26.82 18.84
C GLY A 39 12.72 -26.35 17.70
N GLY A 40 12.46 -25.17 17.13
CA GLY A 40 13.04 -24.74 15.85
C GLY A 40 14.51 -24.31 15.95
N SER A 41 15.22 -24.45 14.83
CA SER A 41 16.63 -24.04 14.69
C SER A 41 16.85 -22.52 14.52
N ARG A 42 15.77 -21.74 14.35
CA ARG A 42 15.82 -20.28 14.16
C ARG A 42 14.99 -19.54 15.23
N CYS A 43 15.30 -18.28 15.48
CA CYS A 43 14.50 -17.41 16.35
C CYS A 43 13.31 -16.80 15.58
N LYS A 44 12.35 -16.20 16.29
CA LYS A 44 11.13 -15.61 15.68
C LYS A 44 11.40 -14.58 14.57
N PHE A 45 12.55 -13.90 14.59
CA PHE A 45 12.90 -12.89 13.60
C PHE A 45 13.58 -13.46 12.35
N HIS A 46 14.09 -14.69 12.43
CA HIS A 46 14.71 -15.39 11.30
C HIS A 46 13.92 -16.64 10.93
N GLY A 47 12.59 -16.55 11.04
CA GLY A 47 11.65 -17.58 10.58
C GLY A 47 11.48 -18.79 11.51
N GLY A 48 11.80 -18.66 12.80
CA GLY A 48 11.69 -19.74 13.80
C GLY A 48 10.44 -20.59 13.64
N ALA A 49 10.59 -21.78 13.06
CA ALA A 49 9.57 -22.82 12.77
C ALA A 49 8.12 -22.34 12.53
N SER A 50 7.93 -21.12 12.03
CA SER A 50 6.66 -20.65 11.50
C SER A 50 6.67 -21.04 10.03
N THR A 51 6.29 -22.28 9.75
CA THR A 51 6.16 -22.80 8.38
C THR A 51 4.94 -22.24 7.65
N GLY A 52 4.44 -21.06 8.05
CA GLY A 52 3.13 -20.56 7.63
C GLY A 52 2.02 -21.60 7.82
N PRO A 53 0.80 -21.30 7.35
CA PRO A 53 -0.14 -22.36 6.97
C PRO A 53 0.52 -23.25 5.91
N SER A 54 0.43 -24.58 6.06
CA SER A 54 0.92 -25.53 5.04
C SER A 54 0.06 -25.53 3.77
N ASP A 55 -1.14 -24.97 3.87
CA ASP A 55 -1.99 -24.66 2.74
C ASP A 55 -1.54 -23.32 2.14
N THR A 56 -0.63 -23.39 1.18
CA THR A 56 -0.15 -22.25 0.40
C THR A 56 -0.63 -22.34 -1.05
N GLU A 57 -1.61 -23.18 -1.35
CA GLU A 57 -2.09 -23.40 -2.72
C GLU A 57 -2.68 -22.11 -3.29
N HIS A 58 -3.41 -21.36 -2.45
CA HIS A 58 -3.92 -20.01 -2.75
C HIS A 58 -2.83 -18.92 -2.84
N LEU A 59 -1.58 -19.22 -2.49
CA LEU A 59 -0.43 -18.32 -2.62
C LEU A 59 0.49 -18.71 -3.78
N ALA A 60 0.22 -19.82 -4.48
CA ALA A 60 1.05 -20.28 -5.59
C ALA A 60 1.11 -19.26 -6.75
N GLU A 61 0.12 -18.37 -6.82
CA GLU A 61 0.03 -17.25 -7.77
C GLU A 61 0.34 -15.89 -7.14
N ASN A 62 0.76 -15.86 -5.86
CA ASN A 62 1.13 -14.61 -5.20
C ASN A 62 2.59 -14.29 -5.47
N ASP A 63 2.78 -13.27 -6.29
CA ASP A 63 4.10 -12.87 -6.75
C ASP A 63 4.78 -11.82 -5.84
N PHE A 64 4.24 -11.54 -4.65
CA PHE A 64 4.85 -10.65 -3.65
C PHE A 64 5.59 -11.38 -2.54
N ALA A 65 5.58 -12.72 -2.55
CA ALA A 65 6.39 -13.51 -1.65
C ALA A 65 7.87 -13.41 -2.05
N GLU A 66 8.75 -13.23 -1.07
CA GLU A 66 10.20 -13.22 -1.27
C GLU A 66 10.64 -14.55 -1.92
N GLY A 67 11.06 -14.49 -3.19
CA GLY A 67 11.49 -15.66 -3.97
C GLY A 67 10.65 -15.99 -5.22
N ASN A 68 9.53 -15.32 -5.47
CA ASN A 68 8.77 -15.45 -6.73
C ASN A 68 9.08 -14.32 -7.74
N ALA A 69 8.94 -14.64 -9.02
CA ALA A 69 9.13 -13.67 -10.12
C ALA A 69 7.94 -12.70 -10.16
N GLY A 70 8.06 -11.60 -9.42
CA GLY A 70 7.15 -10.45 -9.26
C GLY A 70 5.93 -10.33 -10.18
N GLY A 71 4.80 -9.98 -9.57
CA GLY A 71 3.50 -9.93 -10.23
C GLY A 71 2.34 -9.66 -9.24
N GLY A 72 1.12 -9.91 -9.67
CA GLY A 72 -0.06 -9.12 -9.36
C GLY A 72 -0.67 -9.26 -7.97
N ALA A 73 -1.54 -8.29 -7.66
CA ALA A 73 -2.38 -8.21 -6.46
C ALA A 73 -3.07 -9.56 -6.13
N PRO A 74 -3.31 -9.90 -4.84
CA PRO A 74 -4.01 -11.13 -4.46
C PRO A 74 -5.30 -11.36 -5.24
N GLU A 75 -5.69 -12.61 -5.45
CA GLU A 75 -6.95 -12.95 -6.11
C GLU A 75 -8.14 -12.23 -5.43
N GLY A 76 -8.90 -11.45 -6.20
CA GLY A 76 -9.97 -10.58 -5.69
C GLY A 76 -9.55 -9.16 -5.25
N ASN A 77 -8.26 -8.82 -5.26
CA ASN A 77 -7.79 -7.45 -5.07
C ASN A 77 -7.89 -6.66 -6.38
N THR A 78 -9.11 -6.28 -6.70
CA THR A 78 -9.45 -5.43 -7.85
C THR A 78 -9.21 -3.94 -7.59
N ASN A 79 -8.63 -3.55 -6.44
CA ASN A 79 -8.46 -2.14 -6.08
C ASN A 79 -7.52 -1.38 -7.03
N ALA A 80 -6.52 -2.07 -7.59
CA ALA A 80 -5.64 -1.49 -8.60
C ALA A 80 -6.30 -1.42 -9.99
N GLU A 81 -7.17 -2.38 -10.31
CA GLU A 81 -7.88 -2.46 -11.60
C GLU A 81 -9.11 -1.55 -11.68
N ILE A 82 -9.85 -1.37 -10.58
CA ILE A 82 -11.15 -0.68 -10.64
C ILE A 82 -11.00 0.83 -10.73
N HIS A 83 -10.07 1.43 -10.00
CA HIS A 83 -9.97 2.90 -9.95
C HIS A 83 -8.54 3.45 -9.87
N GLY A 84 -7.52 2.59 -9.78
CA GLY A 84 -6.11 2.99 -9.77
C GLY A 84 -5.67 3.85 -8.58
N GLY A 85 -6.58 4.17 -7.65
CA GLY A 85 -6.35 5.13 -6.56
C GLY A 85 -5.32 4.69 -5.52
N PHE A 86 -5.00 3.39 -5.47
CA PHE A 86 -3.93 2.81 -4.65
C PHE A 86 -2.64 2.53 -5.46
N GLY A 87 -2.63 2.88 -6.75
CA GLY A 87 -1.50 2.63 -7.62
C GLY A 87 -0.34 3.61 -7.38
N ASP A 88 0.85 3.20 -7.80
CA ASP A 88 2.00 4.09 -7.91
C ASP A 88 1.76 5.14 -9.01
N TRP A 89 2.01 6.42 -8.71
CA TRP A 89 1.68 7.52 -9.62
C TRP A 89 2.59 7.55 -10.84
N GLU A 90 3.86 7.14 -10.74
CA GLU A 90 4.77 7.11 -11.89
C GLU A 90 4.27 6.08 -12.89
N LYS A 91 3.95 4.88 -12.39
CA LYS A 91 3.33 3.82 -13.21
C LYS A 91 1.95 4.23 -13.74
N ALA A 92 1.20 5.04 -13.01
CA ALA A 92 -0.10 5.54 -13.46
C ALA A 92 0.08 6.51 -14.63
N TYR A 93 1.02 7.45 -14.52
CA TYR A 93 1.35 8.42 -15.57
C TYR A 93 1.77 7.71 -16.87
N ASP A 94 2.69 6.74 -16.78
CA ASP A 94 3.21 6.05 -17.96
C ASP A 94 2.13 5.27 -18.73
N ARG A 95 1.09 4.85 -18.03
CA ARG A 95 -0.07 4.13 -18.57
C ARG A 95 -1.19 5.03 -19.08
N LEU A 96 -1.10 6.35 -18.91
CA LEU A 96 -2.11 7.26 -19.45
C LEU A 96 -2.11 7.21 -20.98
N ASP A 97 -3.31 7.18 -21.56
CA ASP A 97 -3.52 7.44 -22.98
C ASP A 97 -3.04 8.85 -23.36
N GLU A 98 -2.87 9.08 -24.66
CA GLU A 98 -2.30 10.33 -25.19
C GLU A 98 -3.12 11.57 -24.78
N GLU A 99 -4.45 11.47 -24.82
CA GLU A 99 -5.34 12.57 -24.46
C GLU A 99 -5.24 12.93 -22.97
N THR A 100 -5.33 11.92 -22.10
CA THR A 100 -5.22 12.13 -20.65
C THR A 100 -3.82 12.61 -20.26
N ARG A 101 -2.78 12.13 -20.94
CA ARG A 101 -1.40 12.61 -20.74
C ARG A 101 -1.25 14.06 -21.14
N ALA A 102 -1.79 14.46 -22.29
CA ALA A 102 -1.78 15.85 -22.74
C ALA A 102 -2.51 16.77 -21.75
N PHE A 103 -3.63 16.31 -21.17
CA PHE A 103 -4.31 17.02 -20.10
C PHE A 103 -3.44 17.18 -18.83
N VAL A 104 -2.72 16.13 -18.43
CA VAL A 104 -1.76 16.20 -17.32
C VAL A 104 -0.63 17.19 -17.61
N ASP A 105 -0.06 17.16 -18.80
CA ASP A 105 1.01 18.06 -19.22
C ASP A 105 0.56 19.52 -19.23
N ALA A 106 -0.68 19.79 -19.65
CA ALA A 106 -1.29 21.12 -19.55
C ALA A 106 -1.40 21.60 -18.09
N MET A 107 -1.89 20.73 -17.17
CA MET A 107 -1.94 21.07 -15.74
C MET A 107 -0.55 21.37 -15.15
N ILE A 108 0.49 20.62 -15.56
CA ILE A 108 1.87 20.85 -15.12
C ILE A 108 2.32 22.24 -15.60
N SER A 109 2.08 22.56 -16.87
CA SER A 109 2.45 23.85 -17.46
C SER A 109 1.83 25.03 -16.71
N ASP A 110 0.55 24.94 -16.35
CA ASP A 110 -0.15 26.01 -15.63
C ASP A 110 0.42 26.24 -14.22
N MET A 111 0.78 25.16 -13.52
CA MET A 111 1.32 25.23 -12.16
C MET A 111 2.80 25.65 -12.11
N ARG A 112 3.54 25.54 -13.23
CA ARG A 112 5.00 25.72 -13.27
C ARG A 112 5.44 27.12 -12.88
N GLU A 113 4.80 28.15 -13.44
CA GLU A 113 5.16 29.54 -13.13
C GLU A 113 4.82 29.90 -11.68
N THR A 114 3.66 29.46 -11.18
CA THR A 114 3.28 29.65 -9.77
C THR A 114 4.29 28.98 -8.84
N ALA A 115 4.72 27.74 -9.12
CA ALA A 115 5.72 27.05 -8.31
C ALA A 115 7.08 27.74 -8.36
N LYS A 116 7.46 28.32 -9.50
CA LYS A 116 8.72 29.05 -9.64
C LYS A 116 8.70 30.37 -8.86
N GLU A 117 7.56 31.06 -8.85
CA GLU A 117 7.36 32.32 -8.14
C GLU A 117 7.33 32.11 -6.61
N HIS A 118 6.55 31.13 -6.14
CA HIS A 118 6.25 30.98 -4.71
C HIS A 118 7.04 29.88 -4.01
N ALA A 119 7.78 29.05 -4.74
CA ALA A 119 8.71 28.07 -4.17
C ALA A 119 10.10 28.16 -4.83
N PRO A 120 10.76 29.34 -4.85
CA PRO A 120 12.05 29.53 -5.49
C PRO A 120 13.15 28.64 -4.88
N ASP A 121 13.04 28.36 -3.57
CA ASP A 121 14.01 27.56 -2.79
C ASP A 121 13.92 26.06 -3.07
N VAL A 122 12.83 25.58 -3.69
CA VAL A 122 12.72 24.18 -4.11
C VAL A 122 13.49 24.00 -5.41
N PRO A 123 14.45 23.06 -5.51
CA PRO A 123 15.20 22.82 -6.74
C PRO A 123 14.28 22.53 -7.93
N GLU A 124 14.63 23.03 -9.12
CA GLU A 124 13.79 22.91 -10.33
C GLU A 124 13.39 21.47 -10.64
N GLU A 125 14.34 20.54 -10.61
CA GLU A 125 14.06 19.11 -10.82
C GLU A 125 13.01 18.56 -9.84
N ARG A 126 13.08 18.99 -8.58
CA ARG A 126 12.12 18.60 -7.54
C ARG A 126 10.76 19.24 -7.80
N ARG A 127 10.70 20.52 -8.23
CA ARG A 127 9.45 21.17 -8.64
C ARG A 127 8.79 20.39 -9.77
N GLU A 128 9.52 20.10 -10.84
CA GLU A 128 9.00 19.34 -11.99
C GLU A 128 8.45 17.97 -11.59
N ARG A 129 9.19 17.22 -10.76
CA ARG A 129 8.71 15.92 -10.27
C ARG A 129 7.42 16.04 -9.45
N LEU A 130 7.37 17.00 -8.53
CA LEU A 130 6.20 17.21 -7.66
C LEU A 130 4.98 17.72 -8.44
N LEU A 131 5.19 18.57 -9.45
CA LEU A 131 4.14 19.02 -10.36
C LEU A 131 3.55 17.84 -11.14
N LYS A 132 4.42 16.99 -11.70
CA LYS A 132 4.01 15.77 -12.41
C LYS A 132 3.24 14.81 -11.51
N GLU A 133 3.73 14.60 -10.29
CA GLU A 133 3.05 13.79 -9.28
C GLU A 133 1.66 14.36 -8.99
N LYS A 134 1.56 15.63 -8.61
CA LYS A 134 0.28 16.27 -8.25
C LYS A 134 -0.74 16.23 -9.39
N ALA A 135 -0.30 16.50 -10.62
CA ALA A 135 -1.16 16.47 -11.80
C ALA A 135 -1.68 15.04 -12.06
N THR A 136 -0.81 14.04 -11.99
CA THR A 136 -1.18 12.62 -12.13
C THR A 136 -2.15 12.17 -11.03
N LEU A 137 -1.87 12.52 -9.77
CA LEU A 137 -2.76 12.22 -8.64
C LEU A 137 -4.14 12.87 -8.81
N SER A 138 -4.26 13.94 -9.59
CA SER A 138 -5.55 14.58 -9.87
C SER A 138 -6.41 13.74 -10.82
N VAL A 139 -5.81 13.12 -11.83
CA VAL A 139 -6.48 12.13 -12.69
C VAL A 139 -6.87 10.88 -11.88
N MET A 140 -5.96 10.35 -11.07
CA MET A 140 -6.23 9.19 -10.20
C MET A 140 -7.38 9.47 -9.22
N TRP A 141 -7.42 10.69 -8.66
CA TRP A 141 -8.50 11.10 -7.78
C TRP A 141 -9.83 11.18 -8.53
N ASN A 142 -9.87 11.73 -9.75
CA ASN A 142 -11.10 11.76 -10.56
C ASN A 142 -11.65 10.36 -10.81
N ARG A 143 -10.78 9.39 -11.16
CA ARG A 143 -11.18 7.98 -11.36
C ARG A 143 -11.72 7.35 -10.07
N THR A 144 -11.07 7.66 -8.95
CA THR A 144 -11.50 7.19 -7.62
C THR A 144 -12.82 7.84 -7.20
N ALA A 145 -13.03 9.12 -7.51
CA ALA A 145 -14.27 9.83 -7.22
C ALA A 145 -15.44 9.32 -8.08
N ALA A 146 -15.21 9.00 -9.35
CA ALA A 146 -16.21 8.43 -10.24
C ALA A 146 -16.80 7.12 -9.69
N ASP A 147 -15.96 6.25 -9.09
CA ASP A 147 -16.41 5.00 -8.47
C ASP A 147 -17.34 5.23 -7.26
N MET A 148 -17.14 6.31 -6.51
CA MET A 148 -17.93 6.61 -5.31
C MET A 148 -19.18 7.44 -5.58
N LEU A 149 -19.09 8.43 -6.47
CA LEU A 149 -20.07 9.51 -6.59
C LEU A 149 -20.78 9.54 -7.95
N GLY A 150 -20.29 8.81 -8.96
CA GLY A 150 -20.62 9.10 -10.36
C GLY A 150 -20.08 10.48 -10.79
N THR A 151 -20.36 10.93 -12.01
CA THR A 151 -20.09 12.32 -12.42
C THR A 151 -21.38 13.15 -12.49
N PRO A 152 -21.32 14.48 -12.35
CA PRO A 152 -22.51 15.33 -12.43
C PRO A 152 -23.22 15.31 -13.79
N GLU A 153 -22.47 15.13 -14.89
CA GLU A 153 -23.04 15.04 -16.24
C GLU A 153 -23.59 13.64 -16.58
N ASP A 154 -23.20 12.60 -15.82
CA ASP A 154 -23.58 11.21 -16.03
C ASP A 154 -23.56 10.44 -14.69
N PRO A 155 -24.71 10.24 -14.00
CA PRO A 155 -24.74 9.38 -12.81
C PRO A 155 -24.50 7.93 -13.25
N VAL A 156 -23.22 7.55 -13.35
CA VAL A 156 -22.78 6.39 -14.13
C VAL A 156 -23.33 5.07 -13.58
N ASP A 157 -23.95 4.32 -14.48
CA ASP A 157 -24.22 2.88 -14.37
C ASP A 157 -22.91 2.16 -13.99
N GLY A 158 -22.77 1.72 -12.74
CA GLY A 158 -21.54 1.10 -12.21
C GLY A 158 -20.86 1.82 -11.04
N ALA A 159 -21.29 3.03 -10.66
CA ALA A 159 -20.83 3.65 -9.42
C ALA A 159 -21.29 2.81 -8.21
N ARG A 160 -20.36 2.43 -7.33
CA ARG A 160 -20.62 1.52 -6.21
C ARG A 160 -21.11 2.24 -4.95
N GLY A 161 -21.08 3.57 -4.97
CA GLY A 161 -21.49 4.41 -3.84
C GLY A 161 -20.44 4.46 -2.73
N ILE A 162 -20.76 5.17 -1.65
CA ILE A 162 -19.88 5.33 -0.48
C ILE A 162 -19.87 4.05 0.38
N VAL A 163 -20.95 3.27 0.36
CA VAL A 163 -21.10 2.02 1.12
C VAL A 163 -21.39 0.90 0.14
N ILE A 164 -20.56 -0.14 0.19
CA ILE A 164 -20.69 -1.35 -0.63
C ILE A 164 -21.31 -2.45 0.24
N ARG A 165 -22.27 -3.18 -0.34
CA ARG A 165 -22.86 -4.39 0.24
C ARG A 165 -22.41 -5.59 -0.56
N GLU A 166 -21.80 -6.57 0.09
CA GLU A 166 -21.34 -7.81 -0.54
C GLU A 166 -21.88 -9.01 0.23
N GLU A 167 -22.37 -10.02 -0.49
CA GLU A 167 -22.65 -11.32 0.10
C GLU A 167 -21.35 -12.13 0.18
N ARG A 168 -21.10 -12.72 1.34
CA ARG A 168 -19.95 -13.60 1.57
C ARG A 168 -20.43 -14.91 2.15
N GLU A 169 -19.97 -16.01 1.56
CA GLU A 169 -20.15 -17.32 2.16
C GLU A 169 -19.03 -17.59 3.17
N HIS A 170 -19.42 -18.04 4.35
CA HIS A 170 -18.50 -18.52 5.37
C HIS A 170 -19.11 -19.72 6.08
N ASN A 171 -18.43 -20.87 6.03
CA ASN A 171 -18.88 -22.15 6.59
C ASN A 171 -20.27 -22.60 6.12
N GLY A 172 -20.64 -22.30 4.87
CA GLY A 172 -21.93 -22.68 4.28
C GLY A 172 -23.09 -21.74 4.62
N ASP A 173 -22.85 -20.69 5.40
CA ASP A 173 -23.81 -19.61 5.65
C ASP A 173 -23.46 -18.38 4.80
N THR A 174 -24.47 -17.74 4.22
CA THR A 174 -24.32 -16.47 3.47
C THR A 174 -24.56 -15.29 4.40
N TYR A 175 -23.58 -14.38 4.47
CA TYR A 175 -23.66 -13.15 5.25
C TYR A 175 -23.62 -11.94 4.33
N THR A 176 -24.50 -10.96 4.55
CA THR A 176 -24.36 -9.64 3.94
C THR A 176 -23.39 -8.81 4.77
N VAL A 177 -22.29 -8.40 4.16
CA VAL A 177 -21.30 -7.50 4.77
C VAL A 177 -21.47 -6.11 4.16
N GLU A 178 -21.72 -5.12 5.01
CA GLU A 178 -21.65 -3.71 4.63
C GLU A 178 -20.25 -3.17 4.96
N LYS A 179 -19.61 -2.52 3.99
CA LYS A 179 -18.30 -1.88 4.18
C LYS A 179 -18.23 -0.54 3.49
N ALA A 180 -17.36 0.34 3.97
CA ALA A 180 -17.04 1.57 3.26
C ALA A 180 -16.38 1.24 1.92
N ASN A 181 -16.69 2.01 0.88
CA ASN A 181 -16.02 1.86 -0.41
C ASN A 181 -14.52 2.17 -0.25
N PRO A 182 -13.61 1.23 -0.60
CA PRO A 182 -12.17 1.46 -0.54
C PRO A 182 -11.69 2.70 -1.33
N ALA A 183 -12.43 3.10 -2.37
CA ALA A 183 -12.16 4.33 -3.11
C ALA A 183 -12.21 5.58 -2.21
N TRP A 184 -12.95 5.55 -1.09
CA TRP A 184 -12.98 6.66 -0.14
C TRP A 184 -11.62 6.89 0.51
N GLU A 185 -10.99 5.82 0.99
CA GLU A 185 -9.67 5.89 1.62
C GLU A 185 -8.59 6.26 0.61
N ALA A 186 -8.66 5.69 -0.59
CA ALA A 186 -7.77 6.08 -1.69
C ALA A 186 -7.91 7.56 -2.03
N GLY A 187 -9.13 8.04 -2.25
CA GLY A 187 -9.41 9.44 -2.57
C GLY A 187 -8.93 10.40 -1.48
N HIS A 188 -9.08 10.02 -0.22
CA HIS A 188 -8.53 10.78 0.91
C HIS A 188 -6.99 10.82 0.87
N SER A 189 -6.33 9.69 0.69
CA SER A 189 -4.87 9.58 0.63
C SER A 189 -4.28 10.42 -0.51
N LEU A 190 -4.89 10.35 -1.69
CA LEU A 190 -4.52 11.18 -2.85
C LEU A 190 -4.69 12.67 -2.54
N THR A 191 -5.78 13.06 -1.89
CA THR A 191 -6.06 14.45 -1.51
C THR A 191 -5.02 14.98 -0.52
N VAL A 192 -4.67 14.18 0.50
CA VAL A 192 -3.64 14.55 1.49
C VAL A 192 -2.30 14.75 0.81
N ARG A 193 -1.89 13.85 -0.10
CA ARG A 193 -0.63 14.00 -0.83
C ARG A 193 -0.63 15.23 -1.74
N LYS A 194 -1.69 15.45 -2.52
CA LYS A 194 -1.86 16.64 -3.36
C LYS A 194 -1.76 17.94 -2.55
N ARG A 195 -2.36 17.98 -1.35
CA ARG A 195 -2.28 19.14 -0.45
C ARG A 195 -0.86 19.40 0.02
N LYS A 196 -0.13 18.36 0.47
CA LYS A 196 1.27 18.49 0.87
C LYS A 196 2.15 19.03 -0.26
N ILE A 197 1.91 18.57 -1.50
CA ILE A 197 2.63 19.09 -2.67
C ILE A 197 2.25 20.55 -2.94
N ALA A 198 0.97 20.90 -2.86
CA ALA A 198 0.51 22.27 -3.07
C ALA A 198 1.08 23.24 -2.03
N GLU A 199 1.25 22.79 -0.79
CA GLU A 199 1.91 23.52 0.29
C GLU A 199 3.40 23.69 0.00
N GLU A 200 4.10 22.60 -0.32
CA GLU A 200 5.55 22.63 -0.62
C GLU A 200 5.90 23.51 -1.83
N LEU A 201 4.98 23.61 -2.79
CA LEU A 201 5.18 24.38 -4.02
C LEU A 201 4.46 25.74 -4.03
N GLY A 202 3.80 26.16 -2.95
CA GLY A 202 3.09 27.45 -2.90
C GLY A 202 2.00 27.60 -3.98
N LEU A 203 1.32 26.50 -4.35
CA LEU A 203 0.40 26.48 -5.50
C LEU A 203 -0.96 27.11 -5.24
N TRP A 204 -1.32 27.32 -3.97
CA TRP A 204 -2.61 27.88 -3.59
C TRP A 204 -2.40 29.19 -2.83
N PRO A 205 -3.31 30.18 -2.94
CA PRO A 205 -3.16 31.48 -2.28
C PRO A 205 -2.92 31.40 -0.76
N GLY A 206 -3.44 30.37 -0.09
CA GLY A 206 -3.21 30.15 1.35
C GLY A 206 -1.84 29.58 1.71
N PHE A 207 -1.00 29.26 0.72
CA PHE A 207 0.35 28.70 0.86
C PHE A 207 1.42 29.58 0.19
N GLN A 208 1.04 30.74 -0.33
CA GLN A 208 1.94 31.70 -0.96
C GLN A 208 2.40 32.69 0.11
N GLU A 209 3.72 32.78 0.33
CA GLU A 209 4.33 33.81 1.20
C GLU A 209 4.55 35.13 0.45
#